data_AF-D2C2V7-F1
#
_entry.id   AF-D2C2V7-F1
#
_cell.length_a   1.000
_cell.length_b   1.000
_cell.length_c   1.000
_cell.angle_alpha   90.00
_cell.angle_beta   90.00
_cell.angle_gamma   90.00
#
_symmetry.space_group_name_H-M   'P 1'
#
loop_
_entity.id
_entity.type
_entity.pdbx_description
1 polymer ?
#
loop_
_entity_poly.entity_id
_entity_poly.type
_entity_poly.pdbx_seq_one_letter_code
_entity_poly.pdbx_strand_id
1 'polypeptide(L)'
;MPIISKEQYIEAYIIACKVYNKSISAQEGARTLNQKNGLNENSAKDYINNLGHMLNGEIFKRTLSADSFEYYLKKIKADFGLEFLKKSIYSLKLHNSYYEETRKTKSKRKKVRDIIEFYESELSKTDSFENLTTEFNIQVNKSIADNQRSRQERLSTSPKYPQKKSLQIEFFIRNPDVVAEVLLRANGKCERCCSNAPFLRKKDNTPYLEVHHKTPLSEGGADTVDNAIALCPNCHRYLHYGDKL
;
A
#
# COMPACT_ATOMS: atom_id res chain seq x y z
N MET A 1 -27.23 -6.70 -17.99
CA MET A 1 -26.55 -7.78 -17.24
C MET A 1 -27.61 -8.43 -16.38
N PRO A 2 -27.74 -9.77 -16.36
CA PRO A 2 -28.64 -10.44 -15.42
C PRO A 2 -28.29 -10.00 -13.99
N ILE A 3 -29.31 -9.78 -13.17
CA ILE A 3 -29.12 -9.45 -11.75
C ILE A 3 -28.68 -10.75 -11.07
N ILE A 4 -27.43 -10.78 -10.60
CA ILE A 4 -26.86 -11.92 -9.90
C ILE A 4 -26.87 -11.59 -8.42
N SER A 5 -27.44 -12.49 -7.60
CA SER A 5 -27.57 -12.27 -6.17
C SER A 5 -26.22 -12.33 -5.46
N LYS A 6 -26.19 -11.82 -4.23
CA LYS A 6 -25.00 -11.90 -3.37
C LYS A 6 -24.58 -13.34 -3.10
N GLU A 7 -25.53 -14.22 -2.81
CA GLU A 7 -25.31 -15.64 -2.59
C GLU A 7 -24.70 -16.29 -3.84
N GLN A 8 -25.18 -15.92 -5.02
CA GLN A 8 -24.69 -16.48 -6.28
C GLN A 8 -23.23 -16.12 -6.56
N TYR A 9 -22.81 -14.86 -6.41
CA TYR A 9 -21.41 -14.49 -6.64
C TYR A 9 -20.46 -14.98 -5.53
N ILE A 10 -20.96 -15.11 -4.30
CA ILE A 10 -20.18 -15.70 -3.19
C ILE A 10 -19.85 -17.16 -3.50
N GLU A 11 -20.86 -17.94 -3.91
CA GLU A 11 -20.65 -19.34 -4.29
C GLU A 11 -19.78 -19.45 -5.55
N ALA A 12 -19.96 -18.55 -6.52
CA ALA A 12 -19.14 -18.52 -7.73
C ALA A 12 -17.66 -18.31 -7.40
N TYR A 13 -17.33 -17.45 -6.43
CA TYR A 13 -15.96 -17.29 -5.95
C TYR A 13 -15.38 -18.60 -5.40
N ILE A 14 -16.11 -19.28 -4.52
CA ILE A 14 -15.67 -20.53 -3.89
C ILE A 14 -15.39 -21.61 -4.95
N ILE A 15 -16.31 -21.77 -5.91
CA ILE A 15 -16.15 -22.72 -7.00
C ILE A 15 -14.98 -22.31 -7.92
N ALA A 16 -14.84 -21.03 -8.23
CA ALA A 16 -13.74 -20.52 -9.03
C ALA A 16 -12.38 -20.79 -8.36
N CYS A 17 -12.26 -20.68 -7.03
CA CYS A 17 -11.05 -21.06 -6.30
C CYS A 17 -10.73 -22.55 -6.45
N LYS A 18 -11.73 -23.43 -6.39
CA LYS A 18 -11.54 -24.88 -6.62
C LYS A 18 -11.06 -25.16 -8.04
N VAL A 19 -11.60 -24.44 -9.04
CA VAL A 19 -11.14 -24.54 -10.43
C VAL A 19 -9.70 -24.05 -10.58
N TYR A 20 -9.35 -22.89 -9.99
CA TYR A 20 -8.00 -22.33 -10.03
C TYR A 20 -6.96 -23.28 -9.44
N ASN A 21 -7.31 -23.93 -8.32
CA ASN A 21 -6.48 -24.93 -7.64
C ASN A 21 -6.53 -26.32 -8.32
N LYS A 22 -7.15 -26.43 -9.49
CA LYS A 22 -7.28 -27.66 -10.30
C LYS A 22 -7.98 -28.81 -9.56
N SER A 23 -8.79 -28.52 -8.56
CA SER A 23 -9.57 -29.52 -7.82
C SER A 23 -10.78 -30.01 -8.61
N ILE A 24 -11.34 -29.16 -9.48
CA ILE A 24 -12.44 -29.48 -10.40
C ILE A 24 -12.23 -28.76 -11.74
N SER A 25 -12.89 -29.23 -12.80
CA SER A 25 -12.83 -28.54 -14.11
C SER A 25 -13.73 -27.30 -14.15
N ALA A 26 -13.44 -26.34 -15.05
CA ALA A 26 -14.29 -25.17 -15.24
C ALA A 26 -15.72 -25.53 -15.69
N GLN A 27 -15.87 -26.58 -16.51
CA GLN A 27 -17.17 -27.06 -16.96
C GLN A 27 -17.98 -27.69 -15.81
N GLU A 28 -17.31 -28.47 -14.96
CA GLU A 28 -17.90 -29.04 -13.75
C GLU A 28 -18.30 -27.95 -12.76
N GLY A 29 -17.44 -26.96 -12.54
CA GLY A 29 -17.75 -25.80 -11.68
C GLY A 29 -18.97 -25.01 -12.18
N ALA A 30 -19.06 -24.77 -13.49
CA ALA A 30 -20.20 -24.05 -14.08
C ALA A 30 -21.53 -24.81 -13.88
N ARG A 31 -21.53 -26.14 -14.10
CA ARG A 31 -22.69 -27.00 -13.84
C ARG A 31 -23.07 -27.03 -12.37
N THR A 32 -22.07 -27.10 -11.48
CA THR A 32 -22.28 -27.11 -10.02
C THR A 32 -22.99 -25.83 -9.57
N LEU A 33 -22.56 -24.66 -10.06
CA LEU A 33 -23.20 -23.39 -9.75
C LEU A 33 -24.64 -23.35 -10.26
N ASN A 34 -24.86 -23.78 -11.50
CA ASN A 34 -26.20 -23.82 -12.07
C ASN A 34 -27.16 -24.71 -11.26
N GLN A 35 -26.73 -25.91 -10.89
CA GLN A 35 -27.54 -26.84 -10.10
C GLN A 35 -27.78 -26.34 -8.67
N LYS A 36 -26.77 -25.72 -8.04
CA LYS A 36 -26.82 -25.32 -6.63
C LYS A 36 -27.61 -24.04 -6.39
N ASN A 37 -27.50 -23.04 -7.27
CA ASN A 37 -28.06 -21.71 -7.05
C ASN A 37 -28.68 -21.05 -8.29
N GLY A 38 -28.89 -21.83 -9.37
CA GLY A 38 -29.55 -21.36 -10.59
C GLY A 38 -28.73 -20.40 -11.44
N LEU A 39 -27.45 -20.16 -11.13
CA LEU A 39 -26.60 -19.28 -11.93
C LEU A 39 -26.44 -19.85 -13.35
N ASN A 40 -26.76 -19.06 -14.38
CA ASN A 40 -26.62 -19.49 -15.78
C ASN A 40 -25.18 -19.96 -16.07
N GLU A 41 -25.00 -21.11 -16.73
CA GLU A 41 -23.67 -21.69 -16.97
C GLU A 41 -22.69 -20.74 -17.67
N ASN A 42 -23.15 -19.89 -18.59
CA ASN A 42 -22.26 -18.92 -19.25
C ASN A 42 -21.80 -17.84 -18.27
N SER A 43 -22.72 -17.34 -17.43
CA SER A 43 -22.35 -16.42 -16.35
C SER A 43 -21.41 -17.11 -15.35
N ALA A 44 -21.69 -18.35 -14.96
CA ALA A 44 -20.82 -19.12 -14.08
C ALA A 44 -19.39 -19.23 -14.65
N LYS A 45 -19.25 -19.53 -15.96
CA LYS A 45 -17.96 -19.54 -16.66
C LYS A 45 -17.28 -18.17 -16.63
N ASP A 46 -18.00 -17.08 -16.84
CA ASP A 46 -17.44 -15.72 -16.75
C ASP A 46 -16.86 -15.44 -15.34
N TYR A 47 -17.58 -15.80 -14.28
CA TYR A 47 -17.09 -15.65 -12.89
C TYR A 47 -15.85 -16.51 -12.61
N ILE A 48 -15.85 -17.76 -13.08
CA ILE A 48 -14.74 -18.71 -12.90
C ILE A 48 -13.48 -18.20 -13.63
N ASN A 49 -13.62 -17.87 -14.91
CA ASN A 49 -12.49 -17.46 -15.75
C ASN A 49 -11.92 -16.11 -15.29
N ASN A 50 -12.79 -15.16 -14.91
CA ASN A 50 -12.33 -13.86 -14.42
C ASN A 50 -11.50 -13.97 -13.14
N LEU A 51 -11.84 -14.88 -12.20
CA LEU A 51 -10.98 -15.11 -11.04
C LEU A 51 -9.58 -15.57 -11.47
N GLY A 52 -9.50 -16.50 -12.41
CA GLY A 52 -8.21 -17.00 -12.92
C GLY A 52 -7.36 -15.87 -13.51
N HIS A 53 -7.95 -15.03 -14.36
CA HIS A 53 -7.27 -13.87 -14.92
C HIS A 53 -6.83 -12.87 -13.83
N MET A 54 -7.69 -12.61 -12.83
CA MET A 54 -7.34 -11.72 -11.71
C MET A 54 -6.15 -12.24 -10.91
N LEU A 55 -6.15 -13.53 -10.53
CA LEU A 55 -5.07 -14.15 -9.78
C LEU A 55 -3.75 -14.22 -10.58
N ASN A 56 -3.83 -14.31 -11.91
CA ASN A 56 -2.66 -14.34 -12.79
C ASN A 56 -2.19 -12.94 -13.25
N GLY A 57 -2.99 -11.88 -13.02
CA GLY A 57 -2.66 -10.52 -13.48
C GLY A 57 -2.90 -10.30 -14.97
N GLU A 58 -3.83 -11.03 -15.57
CA GLU A 58 -4.12 -11.02 -17.01
C GLU A 58 -5.34 -10.16 -17.33
N ILE A 59 -5.42 -9.63 -18.55
CA ILE A 59 -6.62 -8.92 -19.01
C ILE A 59 -7.79 -9.91 -19.20
N PHE A 60 -8.99 -9.51 -18.77
CA PHE A 60 -10.23 -10.22 -19.07
C PHE A 60 -11.25 -9.27 -19.73
N LYS A 61 -12.09 -9.81 -20.62
CA LYS A 61 -13.02 -9.00 -21.46
C LYS A 61 -14.49 -9.11 -21.05
N ARG A 62 -14.82 -10.09 -20.20
CA ARG A 62 -16.19 -10.30 -19.69
C ARG A 62 -16.36 -9.56 -18.37
N THR A 63 -17.46 -8.82 -18.21
CA THR A 63 -17.63 -7.93 -17.05
C THR A 63 -18.55 -8.55 -16.01
N LEU A 64 -18.24 -8.30 -14.73
CA LEU A 64 -19.08 -8.62 -13.58
C LEU A 64 -19.68 -7.33 -13.00
N SER A 65 -20.50 -7.44 -11.97
CA SER A 65 -20.96 -6.26 -11.23
C SER A 65 -19.83 -5.67 -10.39
N ALA A 66 -19.96 -4.39 -10.01
CA ALA A 66 -19.01 -3.75 -9.11
C ALA A 66 -18.91 -4.50 -7.77
N ASP A 67 -20.05 -4.90 -7.21
CA ASP A 67 -20.13 -5.64 -5.95
C ASP A 67 -19.41 -6.99 -6.03
N SER A 68 -19.50 -7.69 -7.17
CA SER A 68 -18.75 -8.93 -7.40
C SER A 68 -17.25 -8.69 -7.44
N PHE A 69 -16.79 -7.62 -8.11
CA PHE A 69 -15.36 -7.27 -8.13
C PHE A 69 -14.84 -6.91 -6.74
N GLU A 70 -15.59 -6.10 -6.00
CA GLU A 70 -15.24 -5.72 -4.63
C GLU A 70 -15.13 -6.95 -3.71
N TYR A 71 -16.12 -7.85 -3.79
CA TYR A 71 -16.10 -9.10 -3.04
C TYR A 71 -14.89 -9.97 -3.41
N TYR A 72 -14.60 -10.10 -4.70
CA TYR A 72 -13.45 -10.87 -5.18
C TYR A 72 -12.14 -10.29 -4.65
N LEU A 73 -11.90 -8.98 -4.78
CA LEU A 73 -10.68 -8.35 -4.26
C LEU A 73 -10.53 -8.56 -2.76
N LYS A 74 -11.61 -8.36 -1.98
CA LYS A 74 -11.64 -8.60 -0.54
C LYS A 74 -11.21 -10.04 -0.19
N LYS A 75 -11.80 -11.02 -0.88
CA LYS A 75 -11.53 -12.44 -0.62
C LYS A 75 -10.18 -12.88 -1.13
N ILE A 76 -9.72 -12.38 -2.28
CA ILE A 76 -8.37 -12.65 -2.79
C ILE A 76 -7.31 -12.16 -1.79
N LYS A 77 -7.49 -10.97 -1.22
CA LYS A 77 -6.61 -10.47 -0.15
C LYS A 77 -6.57 -11.45 1.03
N ALA A 78 -7.73 -11.92 1.48
CA ALA A 78 -7.84 -12.81 2.64
C ALA A 78 -7.28 -14.22 2.38
N ASP A 79 -7.55 -14.77 1.20
CA ASP A 79 -7.32 -16.19 0.90
C ASP A 79 -5.95 -16.43 0.21
N PHE A 80 -5.43 -15.45 -0.53
CA PHE A 80 -4.19 -15.57 -1.31
C PHE A 80 -3.12 -14.52 -0.95
N GLY A 81 -3.46 -13.45 -0.22
CA GLY A 81 -2.53 -12.43 0.24
C GLY A 81 -2.30 -11.27 -0.74
N LEU A 82 -1.39 -10.36 -0.36
CA LEU A 82 -1.22 -9.05 -0.99
C LEU A 82 -0.66 -9.10 -2.42
N GLU A 83 0.22 -10.06 -2.73
CA GLU A 83 0.77 -10.22 -4.09
C GLU A 83 -0.32 -10.58 -5.10
N PHE A 84 -1.26 -11.46 -4.72
CA PHE A 84 -2.40 -11.81 -5.56
C PHE A 84 -3.43 -10.68 -5.62
N LEU A 85 -3.60 -9.91 -4.54
CA LEU A 85 -4.41 -8.69 -4.57
C LEU A 85 -3.85 -7.68 -5.58
N LYS A 86 -2.53 -7.45 -5.58
CA LYS A 86 -1.85 -6.55 -6.53
C LYS A 86 -2.05 -6.98 -7.98
N LYS A 87 -1.88 -8.27 -8.28
CA LYS A 87 -2.19 -8.84 -9.61
C LYS A 87 -3.65 -8.65 -10.00
N SER A 88 -4.56 -8.86 -9.06
CA SER A 88 -6.00 -8.74 -9.28
C SER A 88 -6.44 -7.31 -9.57
N ILE A 89 -5.89 -6.33 -8.85
CA ILE A 89 -6.10 -4.90 -9.11
C ILE A 89 -5.55 -4.54 -10.50
N TYR A 90 -4.34 -4.99 -10.83
CA TYR A 90 -3.73 -4.76 -12.15
C TYR A 90 -4.61 -5.33 -13.28
N SER A 91 -5.06 -6.57 -13.14
CA SER A 91 -6.00 -7.22 -14.07
C SER A 91 -7.31 -6.43 -14.23
N LEU A 92 -7.88 -5.94 -13.12
CA LEU A 92 -9.11 -5.14 -13.13
C LEU A 92 -8.91 -3.75 -13.79
N LYS A 93 -7.73 -3.14 -13.64
CA LYS A 93 -7.34 -1.91 -14.35
C LYS A 93 -7.27 -2.13 -15.85
N LEU A 94 -6.59 -3.19 -16.29
CA LEU A 94 -6.53 -3.56 -17.72
C LEU A 94 -7.92 -3.77 -18.30
N HIS A 95 -8.79 -4.49 -17.58
CA HIS A 95 -10.19 -4.66 -17.96
C HIS A 95 -10.94 -3.33 -18.05
N ASN A 96 -10.76 -2.44 -17.08
CA ASN A 96 -11.47 -1.16 -17.06
C ASN A 96 -11.02 -0.24 -18.21
N SER A 97 -9.72 -0.16 -18.51
CA SER A 97 -9.20 0.58 -19.67
C SER A 97 -9.77 0.04 -20.99
N TYR A 98 -9.75 -1.29 -21.18
CA TYR A 98 -10.35 -1.93 -22.35
C TYR A 98 -11.84 -1.60 -22.52
N TYR A 99 -12.61 -1.56 -21.43
CA TYR A 99 -14.03 -1.20 -21.49
C TYR A 99 -14.27 0.28 -21.80
N GLU A 100 -13.43 1.17 -21.28
CA GLU A 100 -13.56 2.61 -21.53
C GLU A 100 -13.26 2.96 -22.99
N GLU A 101 -12.26 2.32 -23.60
CA GLU A 101 -11.90 2.48 -25.01
C GLU A 101 -12.97 1.91 -25.95
N THR A 102 -13.47 0.71 -25.67
CA THR A 102 -14.37 0.01 -26.60
C THR A 102 -15.82 0.47 -26.57
N ARG A 103 -16.30 1.07 -25.47
CA ARG A 103 -17.74 1.40 -25.31
C ARG A 103 -18.07 2.89 -25.19
N LYS A 104 -17.10 3.80 -25.20
CA LYS A 104 -17.31 5.27 -25.02
C LYS A 104 -18.18 5.62 -23.79
N THR A 105 -18.19 4.80 -22.74
CA THR A 105 -19.04 4.97 -21.54
C THR A 105 -18.24 5.25 -20.28
N LYS A 106 -17.46 6.33 -20.24
CA LYS A 106 -16.64 6.72 -19.07
C LYS A 106 -17.46 6.86 -17.77
N SER A 107 -18.70 7.34 -17.83
CA SER A 107 -19.50 7.58 -16.61
C SER A 107 -20.06 6.29 -15.97
N LYS A 108 -20.22 5.20 -16.74
CA LYS A 108 -20.84 3.95 -16.25
C LYS A 108 -19.90 3.04 -15.43
N ARG A 109 -18.63 3.44 -15.24
CA ARG A 109 -17.61 2.64 -14.54
C ARG A 109 -17.05 3.28 -13.27
N LYS A 110 -17.60 4.42 -12.83
CA LYS A 110 -17.12 5.14 -11.65
C LYS A 110 -16.95 4.23 -10.42
N LYS A 111 -17.95 3.41 -10.09
CA LYS A 111 -17.87 2.48 -8.94
C LYS A 111 -16.67 1.54 -8.99
N VAL A 112 -16.35 0.99 -10.17
CA VAL A 112 -15.20 0.09 -10.33
C VAL A 112 -13.88 0.85 -10.17
N ARG A 113 -13.83 2.10 -10.65
CA ARG A 113 -12.67 2.97 -10.43
C ARG A 113 -12.48 3.29 -8.94
N ASP A 114 -13.55 3.66 -8.25
CA ASP A 114 -13.53 3.93 -6.82
C ASP A 114 -13.03 2.69 -6.03
N ILE A 115 -13.45 1.48 -6.42
CA ILE A 115 -12.97 0.21 -5.82
C ILE A 115 -11.46 0.01 -6.08
N ILE A 116 -10.99 0.22 -7.32
CA ILE A 116 -9.57 0.12 -7.66
C ILE A 116 -8.76 1.09 -6.81
N GLU A 117 -9.15 2.37 -6.78
CA GLU A 117 -8.46 3.42 -6.02
C GLU A 117 -8.41 3.09 -4.52
N PHE A 118 -9.51 2.58 -3.95
CA PHE A 118 -9.54 2.13 -2.56
C PHE A 118 -8.48 1.07 -2.27
N TYR A 119 -8.44 -0.03 -3.03
CA TYR A 119 -7.48 -1.11 -2.78
C TYR A 119 -6.03 -0.75 -3.19
N GLU A 120 -5.83 0.14 -4.16
CA GLU A 120 -4.49 0.71 -4.44
C GLU A 120 -3.98 1.54 -3.26
N SER A 121 -4.85 2.35 -2.64
CA SER A 121 -4.50 3.11 -1.43
C SER A 121 -4.20 2.20 -0.23
N GLU A 122 -4.86 1.04 -0.16
CA GLU A 122 -4.62 0.05 0.89
C GLU A 122 -3.28 -0.67 0.70
N LEU A 123 -2.92 -0.99 -0.55
CA LEU A 123 -1.60 -1.55 -0.88
C LEU A 123 -0.47 -0.54 -0.63
N SER A 124 -0.66 0.74 -0.99
CA SER A 124 0.37 1.77 -0.81
C SER A 124 0.68 2.03 0.68
N LYS A 125 -0.34 1.98 1.54
CA LYS A 125 -0.16 2.00 3.00
C LYS A 125 0.69 0.83 3.47
N THR A 126 0.48 -0.36 2.90
CA THR A 126 1.16 -1.59 3.31
C THR A 126 2.64 -1.61 2.91
N ASP A 127 2.98 -1.05 1.73
CA ASP A 127 4.35 -0.93 1.21
C ASP A 127 5.06 0.38 1.63
N SER A 128 4.55 1.08 2.66
CA SER A 128 5.16 2.32 3.14
C SER A 128 6.56 2.10 3.74
N PHE A 129 7.41 3.12 3.63
CA PHE A 129 8.75 3.11 4.24
C PHE A 129 8.69 2.85 5.75
N GLU A 130 7.65 3.36 6.41
CA GLU A 130 7.42 3.19 7.85
C GLU A 130 7.14 1.74 8.22
N ASN A 131 6.31 1.03 7.45
CA ASN A 131 6.06 -0.39 7.66
C ASN A 131 7.30 -1.24 7.44
N LEU A 132 8.08 -0.95 6.38
CA LEU A 132 9.34 -1.65 6.13
C LEU A 132 10.35 -1.44 7.26
N THR A 133 10.41 -0.21 7.79
CA THR A 133 11.24 0.12 8.94
C THR A 133 10.78 -0.63 10.19
N THR A 134 9.47 -0.70 10.42
CA THR A 134 8.86 -1.42 11.56
C THR A 134 9.17 -2.92 11.49
N GLU A 135 8.92 -3.56 10.35
CA GLU A 135 9.22 -4.98 10.15
C GLU A 135 10.71 -5.25 10.34
N PHE A 136 11.58 -4.41 9.76
CA PHE A 136 13.02 -4.54 9.95
C PHE A 136 13.42 -4.45 11.43
N ASN A 137 12.88 -3.49 12.17
CA ASN A 137 13.16 -3.35 13.61
C ASN A 137 12.68 -4.56 14.42
N ILE A 138 11.54 -5.17 14.06
CA ILE A 138 11.09 -6.44 14.67
C ILE A 138 12.14 -7.54 14.44
N GLN A 139 12.67 -7.66 13.23
CA GLN A 139 13.71 -8.66 12.92
C GLN A 139 15.03 -8.36 13.65
N VAL A 140 15.41 -7.09 13.79
CA VAL A 140 16.56 -6.67 14.61
C VAL A 140 16.36 -7.08 16.06
N ASN A 141 15.20 -6.81 16.65
CA ASN A 141 14.90 -7.18 18.04
C ASN A 141 14.92 -8.70 18.26
N LYS A 142 14.37 -9.49 17.32
CA LYS A 142 14.51 -10.95 17.34
C LYS A 142 15.98 -11.39 17.32
N SER A 143 16.79 -10.74 16.48
CA SER A 143 18.23 -11.05 16.38
C SER A 143 19.00 -10.66 17.65
N ILE A 144 18.63 -9.55 18.29
CA ILE A 144 19.19 -9.12 19.59
C ILE A 144 18.86 -10.12 20.69
N ALA A 145 17.62 -10.61 20.74
CA ALA A 145 17.16 -11.58 21.73
C ALA A 145 17.80 -12.98 21.55
N ASP A 146 18.37 -13.26 20.38
CA ASP A 146 19.06 -14.51 20.08
C ASP A 146 20.50 -14.53 20.64
N ASN A 147 21.14 -15.70 20.60
CA ASN A 147 22.51 -15.87 21.06
C ASN A 147 23.53 -15.45 19.98
N GLN A 148 24.75 -15.13 20.41
CA GLN A 148 25.82 -14.65 19.54
C GLN A 148 26.22 -15.67 18.45
N ARG A 149 26.27 -16.96 18.79
CA ARG A 149 26.68 -18.01 17.84
C ARG A 149 25.69 -18.10 16.68
N SER A 150 24.39 -18.14 16.96
CA SER A 150 23.35 -18.18 15.93
C SER A 150 23.36 -16.92 15.04
N ARG A 151 23.67 -15.74 15.60
CA ARG A 151 23.91 -14.54 14.78
C ARG A 151 25.12 -14.69 13.86
N GLN A 152 26.24 -15.20 14.35
CA GLN A 152 27.46 -15.39 13.56
C GLN A 152 27.26 -16.40 12.42
N GLU A 153 26.53 -17.48 12.65
CA GLU A 153 26.16 -18.46 11.62
C GLU A 153 25.27 -17.83 10.53
N ARG A 154 24.30 -16.97 10.90
CA ARG A 154 23.53 -16.21 9.90
C ARG A 154 24.40 -15.24 9.12
N LEU A 155 25.34 -14.56 9.78
CA LEU A 155 26.23 -13.60 9.11
C LEU A 155 27.20 -14.28 8.13
N SER A 156 27.70 -15.48 8.44
CA SER A 156 28.65 -16.20 7.56
C SER A 156 28.00 -16.71 6.27
N THR A 157 26.69 -16.95 6.30
CA THR A 157 25.91 -17.44 5.15
C THR A 157 25.12 -16.35 4.42
N SER A 158 25.10 -15.13 4.97
CA SER A 158 24.36 -14.00 4.38
C SER A 158 25.09 -13.40 3.17
N PRO A 159 24.35 -12.93 2.14
CA PRO A 159 24.95 -12.23 1.03
C PRO A 159 25.65 -10.95 1.51
N LYS A 160 26.90 -10.75 1.08
CA LYS A 160 27.71 -9.57 1.43
C LYS A 160 27.06 -8.24 1.02
N TYR A 161 26.30 -8.25 -0.07
CA TYR A 161 25.61 -7.07 -0.59
C TYR A 161 24.09 -7.25 -0.47
N PRO A 162 23.38 -6.31 0.18
CA PRO A 162 21.94 -6.40 0.34
C PRO A 162 21.21 -6.17 -1.00
N GLN A 163 20.01 -6.74 -1.10
CA GLN A 163 19.11 -6.46 -2.21
C GLN A 163 18.58 -5.03 -2.12
N LYS A 164 18.37 -4.38 -3.27
CA LYS A 164 17.77 -3.06 -3.36
C LYS A 164 16.27 -3.19 -3.58
N LYS A 165 15.46 -2.44 -2.80
CA LYS A 165 14.03 -2.25 -3.02
C LYS A 165 13.77 -0.77 -3.28
N SER A 166 13.05 -0.45 -4.36
CA SER A 166 12.64 0.92 -4.68
C SER A 166 11.20 1.15 -4.21
N LEU A 167 10.94 2.35 -3.68
CA LEU A 167 9.62 2.80 -3.24
C LEU A 167 9.28 4.11 -3.92
N GLN A 168 8.00 4.30 -4.25
CA GLN A 168 7.48 5.62 -4.60
C GLN A 168 6.92 6.26 -3.33
N ILE A 169 7.31 7.50 -3.09
CA ILE A 169 6.85 8.28 -1.93
C ILE A 169 6.24 9.59 -2.39
N GLU A 170 5.22 10.04 -1.69
CA GLU A 170 4.66 11.39 -1.82
C GLU A 170 5.25 12.28 -0.73
N PHE A 171 5.51 13.54 -1.05
CA PHE A 171 6.03 14.53 -0.11
C PHE A 171 5.39 15.88 -0.34
N PHE A 172 5.29 16.67 0.73
CA PHE A 172 4.84 18.06 0.66
C PHE A 172 5.95 18.94 0.08
N ILE A 173 5.61 19.73 -0.93
CA ILE A 173 6.44 20.85 -1.37
C ILE A 173 6.28 21.96 -0.34
N ARG A 174 7.33 22.22 0.44
CA ARG A 174 7.32 23.23 1.51
C ARG A 174 7.69 24.60 0.96
N ASN A 175 7.15 25.64 1.57
CA ASN A 175 7.52 27.01 1.32
C ASN A 175 8.95 27.26 1.85
N PRO A 176 9.93 27.58 0.98
CA PRO A 176 11.30 27.81 1.40
C PRO A 176 11.45 29.00 2.35
N ASP A 177 10.59 30.02 2.25
CA ASP A 177 10.66 31.22 3.09
C ASP A 177 10.28 30.92 4.53
N VAL A 178 9.32 30.01 4.76
CA VAL A 178 8.98 29.54 6.11
C VAL A 178 10.19 28.86 6.76
N VAL A 179 10.89 28.02 6.01
CA VAL A 179 12.08 27.33 6.51
C VAL A 179 13.21 28.32 6.80
N ALA A 180 13.46 29.27 5.90
CA ALA A 180 14.49 30.29 6.06
C ALA A 180 14.22 31.17 7.28
N GLU A 181 13.00 31.69 7.42
CA GLU A 181 12.60 32.57 8.52
C GLU A 181 12.77 31.87 9.88
N VAL A 182 12.35 30.61 9.99
CA VAL A 182 12.49 29.82 11.22
C VAL A 182 13.95 29.57 11.58
N LEU A 183 14.81 29.31 10.59
CA LEU A 183 16.25 29.14 10.82
C LEU A 183 16.94 30.43 11.24
N LEU A 184 16.57 31.57 10.64
CA LEU A 184 17.08 32.89 11.01
C LEU A 184 16.64 33.27 12.43
N ARG A 185 15.35 33.10 12.76
CA ARG A 185 14.79 33.30 14.10
C ARG A 185 15.53 32.49 15.16
N ALA A 186 15.85 31.23 14.85
CA ALA A 186 16.54 30.32 15.76
C ALA A 186 18.00 30.72 16.02
N ASN A 187 18.62 31.50 15.11
CA ASN A 187 19.99 32.00 15.23
C ASN A 187 21.00 30.93 15.69
N GLY A 188 20.93 29.76 15.06
CA GLY A 188 21.82 28.63 15.35
C GLY A 188 21.60 27.94 16.69
N LYS A 189 20.48 28.19 17.39
CA LYS A 189 20.09 27.49 18.62
C LYS A 189 18.83 26.67 18.41
N CYS A 190 18.82 25.46 18.97
CA CYS A 190 17.62 24.63 19.02
C CYS A 190 16.53 25.32 19.85
N GLU A 191 15.34 25.50 19.28
CA GLU A 191 14.23 26.18 19.96
C GLU A 191 13.56 25.31 21.04
N ARG A 192 13.97 24.04 21.19
CA ARG A 192 13.48 23.14 22.25
C ARG A 192 14.44 23.00 23.42
N CYS A 193 15.70 22.61 23.17
CA CYS A 193 16.69 22.38 24.23
C CYS A 193 17.62 23.58 24.45
N CYS A 194 17.44 24.66 23.68
CA CYS A 194 18.23 25.90 23.75
C CYS A 194 19.74 25.73 23.52
N SER A 195 20.20 24.54 23.16
CA SER A 195 21.59 24.26 22.83
C SER A 195 21.95 24.79 21.44
N ASN A 196 23.21 25.14 21.23
CA ASN A 196 23.71 25.50 19.91
C ASN A 196 23.55 24.32 18.93
N ALA A 197 23.48 24.63 17.63
CA ALA A 197 23.54 23.64 16.57
C ALA A 197 24.75 22.71 16.76
N PRO A 198 24.61 21.40 16.53
CA PRO A 198 25.66 20.43 16.82
C PRO A 198 26.89 20.58 15.91
N PHE A 199 26.73 21.16 14.72
CA PHE A 199 27.80 21.41 13.77
C PHE A 199 27.40 22.50 12.76
N LEU A 200 28.39 22.97 12.00
CA LEU A 200 28.21 23.86 10.86
C LEU A 200 28.14 23.07 9.55
N ARG A 201 27.27 23.48 8.62
CA ARG A 201 27.16 22.89 7.29
C ARG A 201 28.48 23.03 6.55
N LYS A 202 29.00 21.94 5.99
CA LYS A 202 30.25 21.95 5.20
C LYS A 202 30.20 22.89 3.97
N LYS A 203 29.00 23.12 3.43
CA LYS A 203 28.81 23.88 2.18
C LYS A 203 28.99 25.39 2.38
N ASP A 204 28.51 25.94 3.50
CA ASP A 204 28.35 27.38 3.70
C ASP A 204 28.65 27.85 5.13
N ASN A 205 29.17 26.95 5.99
CA ASN A 205 29.46 27.20 7.41
C ASN A 205 28.28 27.71 8.25
N THR A 206 27.04 27.52 7.80
CA THR A 206 25.85 27.90 8.59
C THR A 206 25.51 26.85 9.66
N PRO A 207 24.90 27.23 10.80
CA PRO A 207 24.45 26.28 11.82
C PRO A 207 23.47 25.22 11.29
N TYR A 208 23.67 23.95 11.64
CA TYR A 208 22.76 22.87 11.22
C TYR A 208 21.61 22.67 12.22
N LEU A 209 20.40 23.05 11.81
CA LEU A 209 19.13 22.72 12.47
C LEU A 209 18.14 22.16 11.43
N GLU A 210 17.14 21.43 11.92
CA GLU A 210 16.06 20.83 11.14
C GLU A 210 14.74 21.54 11.49
N VAL A 211 14.05 22.07 10.48
CA VAL A 211 12.73 22.69 10.68
C VAL A 211 11.65 21.61 10.72
N HIS A 212 10.88 21.64 11.79
CA HIS A 212 9.78 20.72 12.09
C HIS A 212 8.48 21.50 12.22
N HIS A 213 7.38 20.95 11.71
CA HIS A 213 6.04 21.52 11.93
C HIS A 213 5.44 20.97 13.22
N LYS A 214 5.06 21.85 14.15
CA LYS A 214 4.45 21.51 15.45
C LYS A 214 3.19 20.67 15.27
N THR A 215 2.31 21.10 14.37
CA THR A 215 1.24 20.29 13.80
C THR A 215 1.74 19.73 12.47
N PRO A 216 1.93 18.42 12.31
CA PRO A 216 2.46 17.83 11.09
C PRO A 216 1.62 18.19 9.86
N LEU A 217 2.27 18.43 8.72
CA LEU A 217 1.59 18.69 7.44
C LEU A 217 0.71 17.49 7.01
N SER A 218 1.14 16.27 7.32
CA SER A 218 0.38 15.04 7.08
C SER A 218 -0.93 14.96 7.87
N GLU A 219 -1.05 15.72 8.96
CA GLU A 219 -2.24 15.81 9.80
C GLU A 219 -3.05 17.09 9.51
N GLY A 220 -2.76 17.78 8.41
CA GLY A 220 -3.43 19.02 8.01
C GLY A 220 -2.85 20.29 8.65
N GLY A 221 -1.65 20.21 9.24
CA GLY A 221 -0.93 21.39 9.72
C GLY A 221 -0.61 22.38 8.61
N ALA A 222 -0.66 23.68 8.91
CA ALA A 222 -0.36 24.73 7.95
C ALA A 222 1.16 24.92 7.78
N ASP A 223 1.61 25.17 6.56
CA ASP A 223 3.01 25.50 6.28
C ASP A 223 3.29 26.99 6.54
N THR A 224 3.48 27.32 7.82
CA THR A 224 3.62 28.68 8.33
C THR A 224 4.72 28.77 9.39
N VAL A 225 5.29 29.95 9.57
CA VAL A 225 6.35 30.22 10.57
C VAL A 225 5.87 29.90 12.00
N ASP A 226 4.60 30.19 12.31
CA ASP A 226 4.00 29.94 13.63
C ASP A 226 3.88 28.44 13.94
N ASN A 227 3.55 27.65 12.91
CA ASN A 227 3.49 26.20 13.02
C ASN A 227 4.86 25.53 12.88
N ALA A 228 5.95 26.26 12.72
CA ALA A 228 7.28 25.70 12.49
C ALA A 228 8.27 26.02 13.62
N ILE A 229 9.19 25.09 13.88
CA ILE A 229 10.21 25.18 14.93
C ILE A 229 11.55 24.61 14.42
N ALA A 230 12.66 25.28 14.73
CA ALA A 230 14.02 24.81 14.43
C ALA A 230 14.56 23.94 15.56
N LEU A 231 14.96 22.71 15.23
CA LEU A 231 15.39 21.72 16.20
C LEU A 231 16.78 21.18 15.86
N CYS A 232 17.57 20.83 16.89
CA CYS A 232 18.72 19.97 16.67
C CYS A 232 18.25 18.55 16.30
N PRO A 233 19.07 17.74 15.61
CA PRO A 233 18.69 16.40 15.17
C PRO A 233 18.17 15.52 16.31
N ASN A 234 18.77 15.61 17.50
CA ASN A 234 18.35 14.84 18.67
C ASN A 234 16.94 15.24 19.13
N CYS A 235 16.67 16.54 19.25
CA CYS A 235 15.35 17.03 19.65
C CYS A 235 14.29 16.72 18.61
N HIS A 236 14.62 16.81 17.31
CA HIS A 236 13.71 16.48 16.23
C HIS A 236 13.34 15.00 16.26
N ARG A 237 14.33 14.10 16.36
CA ARG A 237 14.08 12.64 16.45
C ARG A 237 13.31 12.28 17.72
N TYR A 238 13.58 12.93 18.85
CA TYR A 238 12.79 12.70 20.07
C TYR A 238 11.31 13.06 19.87
N LEU A 239 10.97 14.13 19.15
CA LEU A 239 9.55 14.46 18.92
C LEU A 239 8.84 13.39 18.08
N HIS A 240 9.56 12.68 17.20
CA HIS A 240 9.00 11.61 16.39
C HIS A 240 8.94 10.25 17.12
N TYR A 241 9.96 9.93 17.91
CA TYR A 241 10.18 8.56 18.42
C TYR A 241 10.40 8.46 19.93
N GLY A 242 10.58 9.58 20.63
CA GLY A 242 10.83 9.61 22.06
C GLY A 242 9.55 9.41 22.86
N ASP A 243 9.68 8.88 24.08
CA ASP A 243 8.56 8.74 24.99
C ASP A 243 7.96 10.11 25.32
N LYS A 244 6.63 10.22 25.23
CA LYS A 244 5.89 11.35 25.79
C LYS A 244 5.90 11.17 27.31
N LEU A 245 6.90 11.74 27.98
CA LEU A 245 6.89 11.91 29.43
C LEU A 245 5.73 12.83 29.85
#